data_AF-D4LDV6-F1
#
_entry.id   AF-D4LDV6-F1
#
_cell.length_a   1.000
_cell.length_b   1.000
_cell.length_c   1.000
_cell.angle_alpha   90.00
_cell.angle_beta   90.00
_cell.angle_gamma   90.00
#
_symmetry.space_group_name_H-M   'P 1'
#
loop_
_entity.id
_entity.type
_entity.pdbx_description
1 polymer ?
#
loop_
_entity_poly.entity_id
_entity_poly.type
_entity_poly.pdbx_seq_one_letter_code
_entity_poly.pdbx_strand_id
1 'polypeptide(L)'
;MAENGVDLYDLQHTAAEIDAAIFGAVRLDTWNTVWEAGQDLNTVLTTGTYAAPTNAIAAACTNLPEGYTASGQAFKLIVEYTSTANFMRQTLIGRTGSMYARTYNVSNAAFGTWEKYVTSTEFAALAARVAALETAANITTNDVAIAAESEE
;
A
#
# COMPACT_ATOMS: atom_id res chain seq x y z
N MET A 1 -3.27 59.40 -14.96
CA MET A 1 -3.49 58.40 -13.90
C MET A 1 -3.75 57.09 -14.61
N ALA A 2 -2.74 56.23 -14.75
CA ALA A 2 -2.90 54.95 -15.41
C ALA A 2 -3.52 53.97 -14.40
N GLU A 3 -4.74 53.51 -14.68
CA GLU A 3 -5.36 52.43 -13.90
C GLU A 3 -4.67 51.11 -14.30
N ASN A 4 -3.85 50.57 -13.40
CA ASN A 4 -3.36 49.20 -13.44
C ASN A 4 -4.51 48.23 -13.07
N GLY A 5 -5.61 48.28 -13.83
CA GLY A 5 -6.67 47.30 -13.74
C GLY A 5 -6.27 46.10 -14.58
N VAL A 6 -5.85 45.00 -13.94
CA VAL A 6 -5.85 43.70 -14.62
C VAL A 6 -7.30 43.42 -14.99
N ASP A 7 -7.60 43.37 -16.28
CA ASP A 7 -8.93 43.04 -16.77
C ASP A 7 -9.23 41.57 -16.40
N LEU A 8 -10.20 41.38 -15.50
CA LEU A 8 -10.64 40.05 -15.08
C LEU A 8 -11.30 39.26 -16.22
N TYR A 9 -11.68 39.90 -17.33
CA TYR A 9 -12.15 39.21 -18.54
C TYR A 9 -11.02 38.56 -19.35
N ASP A 10 -9.76 38.97 -19.19
CA ASP A 10 -8.61 38.38 -19.89
C ASP A 10 -8.11 37.07 -19.24
N LEU A 11 -8.68 36.71 -18.07
CA LEU A 11 -8.39 35.47 -17.33
C LEU A 11 -9.36 34.32 -17.66
N GLN A 12 -10.16 34.45 -18.72
CA GLN A 12 -11.09 33.40 -19.15
C GLN A 12 -10.34 32.32 -19.93
N HIS A 13 -9.51 31.54 -19.25
CA HIS A 13 -9.14 30.23 -19.77
C HIS A 13 -10.37 29.33 -19.73
N THR A 14 -10.70 28.74 -20.88
CA THR A 14 -11.72 27.71 -20.95
C THR A 14 -11.33 26.52 -20.05
N ALA A 15 -12.33 25.77 -19.58
CA ALA A 15 -12.06 24.58 -18.76
C ALA A 15 -11.09 23.61 -19.45
N ALA A 16 -11.10 23.54 -20.78
CA ALA A 16 -10.19 22.75 -21.59
C ALA A 16 -8.75 23.28 -21.60
N GLU A 17 -8.54 24.60 -21.61
CA GLU A 17 -7.20 25.22 -21.55
C GLU A 17 -6.59 25.08 -20.14
N ILE A 18 -7.42 25.14 -19.10
CA ILE A 18 -7.02 24.85 -17.72
C ILE A 18 -6.63 23.37 -17.58
N ASP A 19 -7.41 22.46 -18.17
CA ASP A 19 -7.14 21.02 -18.14
C ASP A 19 -5.84 20.66 -18.88
N ALA A 20 -5.62 21.28 -20.06
CA ALA A 20 -4.39 21.12 -20.84
C ALA A 20 -3.15 21.68 -20.14
N ALA A 21 -3.27 22.83 -19.45
CA ALA A 21 -2.17 23.40 -18.65
C ALA A 21 -1.79 22.53 -17.44
N ILE A 22 -2.75 21.73 -16.94
CA ILE A 22 -2.58 20.90 -15.76
C ILE A 22 -2.24 19.44 -16.11
N PHE A 23 -2.45 19.01 -17.36
CA PHE A 23 -2.07 17.69 -17.86
C PHE A 23 -0.57 17.34 -17.69
N GLY A 24 0.29 18.34 -17.46
CA GLY A 24 1.72 18.17 -17.13
C GLY A 24 2.11 18.49 -15.68
N ALA A 25 1.18 18.96 -14.84
CA ALA A 25 1.43 19.28 -13.44
C ALA A 25 0.84 18.19 -12.54
N VAL A 26 1.60 17.75 -11.51
CA VAL A 26 1.03 16.92 -10.44
C VAL A 26 0.00 17.77 -9.71
N ARG A 27 -1.28 17.62 -10.05
CA ARG A 27 -2.37 18.13 -9.22
C ARG A 27 -2.20 17.50 -7.83
N LEU A 28 -2.02 18.30 -6.78
CA LEU A 28 -1.92 17.77 -5.42
C LEU A 28 -3.29 17.77 -4.72
N ASP A 29 -4.26 18.47 -5.30
CA ASP A 29 -5.65 18.64 -4.84
C ASP A 29 -6.58 17.49 -5.26
N THR A 30 -6.31 16.80 -6.36
CA THR A 30 -7.16 15.68 -6.84
C THR A 30 -6.82 14.33 -6.21
N TRP A 31 -5.76 14.24 -5.41
CA TRP A 31 -5.12 12.95 -5.13
C TRP A 31 -5.35 12.40 -3.74
N ASN A 32 -5.95 13.12 -2.80
CA ASN A 32 -6.09 12.59 -1.44
C ASN A 32 -7.41 13.02 -0.80
N THR A 33 -8.32 12.08 -0.60
CA THR A 33 -9.31 12.23 0.48
C THR A 33 -8.58 11.98 1.80
N VAL A 34 -8.36 13.03 2.58
CA VAL A 34 -7.81 12.91 3.93
C VAL A 34 -8.94 12.46 4.86
N TRP A 35 -8.75 11.35 5.55
CA TRP A 35 -9.75 10.84 6.48
C TRP A 35 -9.66 11.48 7.85
N GLU A 36 -10.82 11.53 8.50
CA GLU A 36 -10.94 11.65 9.95
C GLU A 36 -10.72 10.29 10.62
N ALA A 37 -10.56 10.29 11.95
CA ALA A 37 -10.40 9.06 12.73
C ALA A 37 -11.64 8.14 12.61
N GLY A 38 -11.42 6.83 12.57
CA GLY A 38 -12.49 5.82 12.65
C GLY A 38 -12.88 5.14 11.34
N GLN A 39 -12.10 5.31 10.26
CA GLN A 39 -12.49 4.77 8.97
C GLN A 39 -12.43 3.24 8.90
N ASP A 40 -13.50 2.61 8.44
CA ASP A 40 -13.52 1.19 8.10
C ASP A 40 -13.09 0.98 6.64
N LEU A 41 -11.96 0.32 6.42
CA LEU A 41 -11.43 0.07 5.08
C LEU A 41 -12.33 -0.85 4.22
N ASN A 42 -13.23 -1.64 4.81
CA ASN A 42 -14.21 -2.43 4.05
C ASN A 42 -15.30 -1.58 3.39
N THR A 43 -15.49 -0.35 3.85
CA THR A 43 -16.49 0.58 3.28
C THR A 43 -15.93 1.41 2.12
N VAL A 44 -14.61 1.39 1.93
CA VAL A 44 -13.93 2.22 0.94
C VAL A 44 -13.94 1.53 -0.43
N LEU A 45 -15.06 1.64 -1.14
CA LEU A 45 -15.30 1.00 -2.43
C LEU A 45 -15.24 1.99 -3.62
N THR A 46 -15.08 3.28 -3.35
CA THR A 46 -14.91 4.29 -4.38
C THR A 46 -13.45 4.31 -4.83
N THR A 47 -13.23 4.33 -6.15
CA THR A 47 -11.88 4.48 -6.70
C THR A 47 -11.30 5.83 -6.33
N GLY A 48 -10.03 5.84 -5.94
CA GLY A 48 -9.36 7.05 -5.54
C GLY A 48 -8.18 6.77 -4.64
N THR A 49 -7.61 7.84 -4.12
CA THR A 49 -6.52 7.77 -3.16
C THR A 49 -6.94 8.48 -1.87
N TYR A 50 -6.65 7.82 -0.75
CA TYR A 50 -7.08 8.20 0.58
C TYR A 50 -5.88 8.24 1.51
N ALA A 51 -5.92 9.11 2.51
CA ALA A 51 -4.83 9.29 3.46
C ALA A 51 -5.33 9.24 4.90
N ALA A 52 -4.66 8.43 5.72
CA ALA A 52 -4.67 8.51 7.17
C ALA A 52 -3.35 9.18 7.59
N PRO A 53 -3.27 10.52 7.67
CA PRO A 53 -1.99 11.24 7.69
C PRO A 53 -1.28 11.20 9.04
N THR A 54 -2.01 10.94 10.12
CA THR A 54 -1.48 10.86 11.48
C THR A 54 -1.61 9.45 12.03
N ASN A 55 -0.74 9.13 12.99
CA ASN A 55 -0.78 7.83 13.68
C ASN A 55 -2.11 7.62 14.43
N ALA A 56 -2.71 8.69 14.96
CA ALA A 56 -3.99 8.61 15.66
C ALA A 56 -5.14 8.25 14.71
N ILE A 57 -5.17 8.86 13.51
CA ILE A 57 -6.19 8.57 12.50
C ILE A 57 -6.01 7.13 12.00
N ALA A 58 -4.78 6.72 11.68
CA ALA A 58 -4.48 5.36 11.25
C ALA A 58 -4.85 4.31 12.31
N ALA A 59 -4.56 4.57 13.59
CA ALA A 59 -4.89 3.69 14.70
C ALA A 59 -6.40 3.55 14.98
N ALA A 60 -7.18 4.55 14.59
CA ALA A 60 -8.63 4.49 14.68
C ALA A 60 -9.28 3.73 13.50
N CYS A 61 -8.54 3.43 12.44
CA CYS A 61 -9.07 2.70 11.30
C CYS A 61 -9.27 1.20 11.63
N THR A 62 -10.28 0.59 11.02
CA THR A 62 -10.58 -0.85 11.17
C THR A 62 -10.40 -1.61 9.85
N ASN A 63 -10.32 -2.95 9.92
CA ASN A 63 -10.04 -3.82 8.77
C ASN A 63 -8.70 -3.53 8.08
N LEU A 64 -7.72 -3.10 8.87
CA LEU A 64 -6.32 -2.95 8.48
C LEU A 64 -5.66 -4.32 8.18
N PRO A 65 -4.55 -4.34 7.43
CA PRO A 65 -3.80 -5.57 7.18
C PRO A 65 -3.36 -6.28 8.46
N GLU A 66 -3.37 -7.60 8.45
CA GLU A 66 -2.85 -8.38 9.57
C GLU A 66 -1.35 -8.10 9.77
N GLY A 67 -0.94 -7.97 11.04
CA GLY A 67 0.43 -7.57 11.39
C GLY A 67 0.76 -6.10 11.13
N TYR A 68 -0.18 -5.30 10.60
CA TYR A 68 -0.03 -3.86 10.52
C TYR A 68 -0.22 -3.24 11.91
N THR A 69 0.88 -2.82 12.53
CA THR A 69 0.83 -2.10 13.79
C THR A 69 0.53 -0.63 13.53
N ALA A 70 -0.73 -0.24 13.74
CA ALA A 70 -1.17 1.14 13.53
C ALA A 70 -0.50 2.14 14.50
N SER A 71 0.10 1.65 15.59
CA SER A 71 0.95 2.41 16.51
C SER A 71 2.25 2.86 15.80
N GLY A 72 2.17 3.94 15.04
CA GLY A 72 3.32 4.60 14.43
C GLY A 72 3.24 4.83 12.93
N GLN A 73 2.19 4.37 12.27
CA GLN A 73 2.16 4.26 10.81
C GLN A 73 0.94 4.98 10.23
N ALA A 74 1.12 6.25 9.88
CA ALA A 74 0.28 6.86 8.86
C ALA A 74 0.35 6.05 7.55
N PHE A 75 -0.71 6.07 6.76
CA PHE A 75 -0.74 5.36 5.48
C PHE A 75 -1.51 6.09 4.41
N LYS A 76 -1.22 5.68 3.19
CA LYS A 76 -2.02 5.96 2.00
C LYS A 76 -2.75 4.69 1.59
N LEU A 77 -4.02 4.80 1.24
CA LEU A 77 -4.80 3.74 0.61
C LEU A 77 -5.12 4.16 -0.83
N ILE A 78 -4.83 3.28 -1.78
CA ILE A 78 -5.21 3.44 -3.19
C ILE A 78 -6.30 2.41 -3.48
N VAL A 79 -7.37 2.84 -4.14
CA VAL A 79 -8.50 2.01 -4.53
C VAL A 79 -8.69 2.14 -6.04
N GLU A 80 -8.58 1.02 -6.76
CA GLU A 80 -8.53 1.00 -8.22
C GLU A 80 -9.20 -0.25 -8.77
N TYR A 81 -9.80 -0.16 -9.96
CA TYR A 81 -10.24 -1.35 -10.69
C TYR A 81 -9.05 -1.98 -11.39
N THR A 82 -8.85 -3.28 -11.22
CA THR A 82 -7.76 -4.01 -11.90
C THR A 82 -8.13 -4.45 -13.31
N SER A 83 -9.42 -4.42 -13.64
CA SER A 83 -9.94 -4.62 -14.99
C SER A 83 -11.31 -3.97 -15.12
N THR A 84 -11.85 -3.91 -16.34
CA THR A 84 -13.24 -3.48 -16.58
C THR A 84 -14.28 -4.39 -15.93
N ALA A 85 -13.88 -5.55 -15.40
CA ALA A 85 -14.76 -6.52 -14.77
C ALA A 85 -14.44 -6.72 -13.28
N ASN A 86 -15.46 -6.46 -12.45
CA ASN A 86 -15.77 -7.02 -11.12
C ASN A 86 -14.68 -7.14 -10.03
N PHE A 87 -13.47 -6.65 -10.25
CA PHE A 87 -12.39 -6.74 -9.27
C PHE A 87 -11.81 -5.35 -9.01
N MET A 88 -11.89 -4.96 -7.75
CA MET A 88 -11.28 -3.74 -7.25
C MET A 88 -10.12 -4.14 -6.34
N ARG A 89 -9.01 -3.44 -6.45
CA ARG A 89 -7.86 -3.61 -5.58
C ARG A 89 -7.80 -2.46 -4.60
N GLN A 90 -7.53 -2.80 -3.35
CA GLN A 90 -7.07 -1.86 -2.34
C GLN A 90 -5.58 -2.09 -2.12
N THR A 91 -4.77 -1.04 -2.20
CA THR A 91 -3.34 -1.06 -1.91
C THR A 91 -3.06 -0.09 -0.76
N LEU A 92 -2.59 -0.61 0.37
CA LEU A 92 -2.16 0.18 1.52
C LEU A 92 -0.64 0.35 1.48
N ILE A 93 -0.18 1.59 1.60
CA ILE A 93 1.23 1.95 1.64
C ILE A 93 1.47 2.65 2.97
N GLY A 94 2.17 1.97 3.88
CA GLY A 94 2.58 2.52 5.16
C GLY A 94 3.72 3.51 5.01
N ARG A 95 3.86 4.42 5.98
CA ARG A 95 4.92 5.44 6.02
C ARG A 95 6.33 4.87 5.89
N THR A 96 6.59 3.68 6.43
CA THR A 96 7.91 3.04 6.36
C THR A 96 8.12 2.20 5.09
N GLY A 97 7.26 2.34 4.08
CA GLY A 97 7.38 1.62 2.81
C GLY A 97 6.82 0.20 2.82
N SER A 98 6.25 -0.28 3.94
CA SER A 98 5.50 -1.53 3.95
C SER A 98 4.26 -1.40 3.08
N MET A 99 4.06 -2.35 2.17
CA MET A 99 2.94 -2.36 1.25
C MET A 99 2.08 -3.60 1.46
N TYR A 100 0.78 -3.42 1.37
CA TYR A 100 -0.21 -4.48 1.46
C TYR A 100 -1.23 -4.30 0.34
N ALA A 101 -1.80 -5.39 -0.16
CA ALA A 101 -2.93 -5.33 -1.06
C ALA A 101 -3.99 -6.36 -0.72
N ARG A 102 -5.23 -6.06 -1.07
CA ARG A 102 -6.32 -7.04 -1.10
C ARG A 102 -7.23 -6.76 -2.28
N THR A 103 -7.98 -7.77 -2.67
CA THR A 103 -8.95 -7.67 -3.76
C THR A 103 -10.36 -7.73 -3.21
N TYR A 104 -11.23 -6.86 -3.71
CA TYR A 104 -12.67 -6.92 -3.56
C TYR A 104 -13.27 -7.52 -4.83
N ASN A 105 -14.03 -8.60 -4.66
CA ASN A 105 -14.84 -9.17 -5.72
C ASN A 105 -16.24 -8.52 -5.67
N VAL A 106 -16.54 -7.70 -6.68
CA VAL A 106 -17.80 -6.98 -6.82
C VAL A 106 -18.98 -7.93 -6.97
N SER A 107 -18.81 -9.07 -7.65
CA SER A 107 -19.89 -10.04 -7.86
C SER A 107 -20.30 -10.74 -6.57
N ASN A 108 -19.35 -10.98 -5.66
CA ASN A 108 -19.60 -11.65 -4.38
C ASN A 108 -19.70 -10.67 -3.20
N ALA A 109 -19.60 -9.37 -3.47
CA ALA A 109 -19.55 -8.29 -2.49
C ALA A 109 -18.61 -8.57 -1.30
N ALA A 110 -17.42 -9.10 -1.58
CA ALA A 110 -16.53 -9.61 -0.54
C ALA A 110 -15.06 -9.24 -0.79
N PHE A 111 -14.35 -8.92 0.29
CA PHE A 111 -12.89 -8.78 0.29
C PHE A 111 -12.21 -10.14 0.50
N GLY A 112 -11.12 -10.35 -0.23
CA GLY A 112 -10.10 -11.32 0.14
C GLY A 112 -9.24 -10.84 1.32
N THR A 113 -8.31 -11.69 1.74
CA THR A 113 -7.33 -11.36 2.78
C THR A 113 -6.34 -10.31 2.30
N TRP A 114 -5.74 -9.58 3.25
CA TRP A 114 -4.60 -8.72 2.96
C TRP A 114 -3.34 -9.53 2.71
N GLU A 115 -2.62 -9.21 1.66
CA GLU A 115 -1.33 -9.79 1.27
C GLU A 115 -0.24 -8.75 1.44
N LYS A 116 0.85 -9.09 2.15
CA LYS A 116 2.01 -8.22 2.31
C LYS A 116 2.96 -8.39 1.13
N TYR A 117 3.38 -7.29 0.52
CA TYR A 117 4.47 -7.31 -0.45
C TYR A 117 5.80 -7.55 0.26
N VAL A 118 6.57 -8.51 -0.25
CA VAL A 118 7.91 -8.83 0.22
C VAL A 118 8.90 -8.16 -0.72
N THR A 119 9.81 -7.37 -0.15
CA THR A 119 10.90 -6.76 -0.91
C THR A 119 11.92 -7.82 -1.34
N SER A 120 12.66 -7.55 -2.42
CA SER A 120 13.76 -8.42 -2.85
C SER A 120 14.79 -8.66 -1.75
N THR A 121 15.01 -7.67 -0.88
CA THR A 121 15.94 -7.77 0.26
C THR A 121 15.40 -8.69 1.36
N GLU A 122 14.11 -8.55 1.73
CA GLU A 122 13.47 -9.46 2.69
C GLU A 122 13.48 -10.91 2.16
N PHE A 123 13.23 -11.10 0.86
CA PHE A 123 13.27 -12.41 0.23
C PHE A 123 14.70 -12.99 0.23
N ALA A 124 15.71 -12.20 -0.13
CA ALA A 124 17.11 -12.63 -0.10
C ALA A 124 17.58 -13.01 1.33
N ALA A 125 17.17 -12.24 2.34
CA ALA A 125 17.48 -12.55 3.73
C ALA A 125 16.82 -13.85 4.19
N LEU A 126 15.59 -14.14 3.74
CA LEU A 126 14.93 -15.41 4.01
C LEU A 126 15.65 -16.57 3.33
N ALA A 127 16.02 -16.43 2.05
CA ALA A 127 16.77 -17.45 1.32
C ALA A 127 18.12 -17.77 2.00
N ALA A 128 18.84 -16.75 2.48
CA ALA A 128 20.09 -16.96 3.22
C ALA A 128 19.87 -17.70 4.55
N ARG A 129 18.78 -17.41 5.27
CA ARG A 129 18.42 -18.13 6.51
C ARG A 129 18.06 -19.58 6.25
N VAL A 130 17.32 -19.87 5.17
CA VAL A 130 16.97 -21.24 4.77
C VAL A 130 18.24 -22.03 4.46
N ALA A 131 19.15 -21.48 3.65
CA ALA A 131 20.42 -22.14 3.32
C ALA A 131 21.28 -22.44 4.56
N ALA A 132 21.30 -21.53 5.54
CA ALA A 132 22.01 -21.75 6.81
C ALA A 132 21.39 -22.89 7.63
N LEU A 133 20.06 -23.00 7.67
CA LEU A 133 19.35 -24.07 8.37
C LEU A 133 19.54 -25.43 7.69
N GLU A 134 19.48 -25.48 6.36
CA GLU A 134 19.75 -26.69 5.58
C GLU A 134 21.19 -27.19 5.81
N THR A 135 22.15 -26.26 5.85
CA THR A 135 23.56 -26.59 6.15
C THR A 135 23.70 -27.16 7.56
N ALA A 136 23.08 -26.53 8.56
CA ALA A 136 23.13 -26.99 9.95
C ALA A 136 22.47 -28.37 10.15
N ALA A 137 21.34 -28.62 9.47
CA ALA A 137 20.66 -29.91 9.50
C ALA A 137 21.52 -31.03 8.89
N ASN A 138 22.22 -30.75 7.78
CA ASN A 138 23.11 -31.71 7.14
C ASN A 138 24.32 -32.06 8.02
N ILE A 139 24.94 -31.06 8.67
CA ILE A 139 26.04 -31.30 9.63
C ILE A 139 25.56 -32.22 10.76
N THR A 140 24.41 -31.91 11.36
CA THR A 140 23.84 -32.72 12.45
C THR A 140 23.59 -34.17 12.02
N THR A 141 23.16 -34.39 10.78
CA THR A 141 22.89 -35.74 10.25
C THR A 141 24.17 -36.53 10.05
N ASN A 142 25.22 -35.89 9.52
CA ASN A 142 26.52 -36.53 9.33
C ASN A 142 27.21 -36.86 10.66
N ASP A 143 27.13 -35.98 11.66
CA ASP A 143 27.71 -36.21 12.98
C ASP A 143 27.04 -37.42 13.69
N VAL A 144 25.72 -37.57 13.55
CA VAL A 144 24.98 -38.75 14.07
C VAL A 144 25.39 -40.03 13.35
N ALA A 145 25.57 -39.99 12.03
CA ALA A 145 26.01 -41.15 11.25
C ALA A 145 27.44 -41.60 11.64
N ILE A 146 28.36 -40.64 11.80
CA ILE A 146 29.74 -40.92 12.21
C ILE A 146 29.79 -41.50 13.63
N ALA A 147 28.98 -40.98 14.55
CA ALA A 147 28.88 -41.53 15.91
C ALA A 147 28.39 -42.99 15.90
N ALA A 148 27.40 -43.31 15.07
CA ALA A 148 26.87 -44.67 14.94
C ALA A 148 27.88 -45.67 14.34
N GLU A 149 28.70 -45.26 13.37
CA GLU A 149 29.76 -46.11 12.80
C GLU A 149 30.95 -46.33 13.75
N SER A 150 31.12 -45.48 14.78
CA SER A 150 32.22 -45.59 15.75
C SER A 150 31.93 -46.47 16.96
N GLU A 151 30.68 -46.90 17.14
CA GLU A 151 30.22 -47.76 18.24
C GLU A 151 30.07 -49.24 17.84
N GLU A 152 30.38 -49.61 16.59
CA GLU A 152 30.37 -50.98 16.05
C GLU A 152 31.78 -51.58 15.94
#